data_AF-A0A235BZ52-F1
#
_entry.id   AF-A0A235BZ52-F1
#
_cell.length_a   1.000
_cell.length_b   1.000
_cell.length_c   1.000
_cell.angle_alpha   90.00
_cell.angle_beta   90.00
_cell.angle_gamma   90.00
#
_symmetry.space_group_name_H-M   'P 1'
#
loop_
_entity.id
_entity.type
_entity.pdbx_description
1 polymer ?
#
loop_
_entity_poly.entity_id
_entity_poly.type
_entity_poly.pdbx_seq_one_letter_code
_entity_poly.pdbx_strand_id
1 'polypeptide(L)'
;MGAEQSRENVPVWRLTVDEKLADDLIRLLISPLAKGVKEFYDGKNDWGEEEECLVYPGTYVREMGIPESEAGEWLWADLKEGQVFLSGQFEVVGDLESPEKFVVSPGQRNFLRIDGLVRRDIKRLYFKLLETRRQDGNSH
;
A
#
# COMPACT_ATOMS: atom_id res chain seq x y z
N MET A 1 25.73 -9.76 12.40
CA MET A 1 26.03 -8.95 11.18
C MET A 1 25.23 -9.54 10.04
N GLY A 2 24.22 -8.85 9.53
CA GLY A 2 23.39 -9.36 8.45
C GLY A 2 22.06 -8.63 8.34
N ALA A 3 22.09 -7.33 8.05
CA ALA A 3 20.92 -6.55 7.69
C ALA A 3 21.35 -5.41 6.76
N GLU A 4 22.00 -5.77 5.66
CA GLU A 4 22.40 -4.81 4.61
C GLU A 4 22.28 -5.46 3.22
N GLN A 5 21.30 -6.35 3.05
CA GLN A 5 20.83 -6.70 1.71
C GLN A 5 19.85 -5.62 1.26
N SER A 6 20.46 -4.51 0.85
CA SER A 6 19.99 -3.54 -0.13
C SER A 6 18.49 -3.60 -0.46
N ARG A 7 17.76 -2.60 0.05
CA ARG A 7 16.46 -2.12 -0.46
C ARG A 7 16.48 -1.81 -1.99
N GLU A 8 17.62 -1.91 -2.66
CA GLU A 8 17.85 -1.56 -4.08
C GLU A 8 17.21 -2.53 -5.08
N ASN A 9 16.82 -3.75 -4.68
CA ASN A 9 16.24 -4.74 -5.59
C ASN A 9 14.71 -4.91 -5.48
N VAL A 10 14.05 -4.18 -4.58
CA VAL A 10 12.59 -4.27 -4.43
C VAL A 10 11.95 -3.06 -5.10
N PRO A 11 11.20 -3.26 -6.21
CA PRO A 11 10.65 -2.15 -6.96
C PRO A 11 9.49 -1.48 -6.22
N VAL A 12 8.71 -2.19 -5.40
CA VAL A 12 7.47 -1.67 -4.81
C VAL A 12 7.31 -2.10 -3.36
N TRP A 13 6.80 -1.19 -2.55
CA TRP A 13 6.58 -1.34 -1.11
C TRP A 13 5.15 -0.97 -0.77
N ARG A 14 4.53 -1.77 0.10
CA ARG A 14 3.28 -1.44 0.79
C ARG A 14 3.63 -0.89 2.16
N LEU A 15 3.09 0.28 2.49
CA LEU A 15 3.34 0.99 3.73
C LEU A 15 2.03 1.15 4.47
N THR A 16 1.96 0.71 5.72
CA THR A 16 0.81 0.97 6.59
C THR A 16 1.25 1.88 7.72
N VAL A 17 0.55 2.99 7.93
CA VAL A 17 0.69 3.78 9.16
C VAL A 17 -0.02 3.00 10.25
N ASP A 18 0.74 2.25 11.03
CA ASP A 18 0.20 1.31 11.99
C ASP A 18 -0.25 2.02 13.28
N GLU A 19 0.66 2.79 13.88
CA GLU A 19 0.39 3.48 15.15
C GLU A 19 1.08 4.85 15.19
N LYS A 20 0.40 5.86 15.75
CA LYS A 20 1.00 7.14 16.11
C LYS A 20 1.45 7.08 17.56
N LEU A 21 2.74 6.80 17.75
CA LEU A 21 3.35 6.62 19.07
C LEU A 21 3.52 7.95 19.83
N ALA A 22 3.73 9.05 19.11
CA ALA A 22 3.80 10.41 19.65
C ALA A 22 3.43 11.44 18.57
N ASP A 23 3.38 12.73 18.91
CA ASP A 23 3.08 13.79 17.93
C ASP A 23 4.10 13.89 16.78
N ASP A 24 5.33 13.49 17.05
CA ASP A 24 6.49 13.50 16.15
C ASP A 24 7.02 12.10 15.84
N LEU A 25 6.24 11.04 16.12
CA LEU A 25 6.67 9.67 15.88
C LEU A 25 5.52 8.77 15.45
N ILE A 26 5.68 8.10 14.31
CA ILE A 26 4.80 7.04 13.84
C ILE A 26 5.57 5.74 13.65
N ARG A 27 4.88 4.61 13.84
CA ARG A 27 5.33 3.29 13.40
C ARG A 27 4.71 2.98 12.04
N LEU A 28 5.55 2.66 11.07
CA LEU A 28 5.15 2.08 9.79
C LEU A 28 5.35 0.58 9.81
N LEU A 29 4.41 -0.15 9.21
CA LEU A 29 4.63 -1.50 8.73
C LEU A 29 4.94 -1.44 7.25
N ILE A 30 6.09 -1.97 6.89
CA ILE A 30 6.64 -1.93 5.54
C ILE A 30 6.68 -3.36 5.02
N SER A 31 5.98 -3.63 3.91
CA SER A 31 6.03 -4.92 3.25
C SER A 31 6.53 -4.77 1.81
N PRO A 32 7.64 -5.42 1.44
CA PRO A 32 8.12 -5.42 0.07
C PRO A 32 7.22 -6.29 -0.82
N LEU A 33 7.05 -5.91 -2.08
CA LEU A 33 6.39 -6.78 -3.05
C LEU A 33 7.19 -8.07 -3.22
N ALA A 34 6.51 -9.21 -3.27
CA ALA A 34 7.14 -10.52 -3.41
C ALA A 34 7.97 -10.62 -4.71
N LYS A 35 9.10 -11.34 -4.64
CA LYS A 35 10.01 -11.48 -5.77
C LYS A 35 9.33 -12.15 -6.97
N GLY A 36 9.52 -11.57 -8.15
CA GLY A 36 8.99 -12.10 -9.41
C GLY A 36 7.55 -11.69 -9.73
N VAL A 37 6.86 -11.02 -8.81
CA VAL A 37 5.54 -10.43 -9.06
C VAL A 37 5.70 -9.24 -10.02
N LYS A 38 4.98 -9.29 -11.14
CA LYS A 38 4.95 -8.23 -12.16
C LYS A 38 3.62 -7.48 -12.17
N GLU A 39 2.55 -8.16 -11.82
CA GLU A 39 1.20 -7.62 -11.68
C GLU A 39 0.69 -7.97 -10.30
N PHE A 40 0.09 -7.02 -9.59
CA PHE A 40 -0.30 -7.22 -8.20
C PHE A 40 -1.56 -6.43 -7.83
N TYR A 41 -2.14 -6.83 -6.71
CA TYR A 41 -3.27 -6.19 -6.04
C TYR A 41 -2.90 -5.94 -4.56
N ASP A 42 -3.71 -5.18 -3.82
CA ASP A 42 -3.57 -5.13 -2.35
C ASP A 42 -4.15 -6.39 -1.69
N GLY A 43 -3.63 -7.55 -2.08
CA GLY A 43 -4.00 -8.86 -1.53
C GLY A 43 -2.84 -9.46 -0.74
N LYS A 44 -3.14 -10.21 0.34
CA LYS A 44 -2.14 -10.80 1.25
C LYS A 44 -1.05 -11.66 0.56
N ASN A 45 -1.30 -12.17 -0.64
CA ASN A 45 -0.40 -13.13 -1.29
C ASN A 45 0.70 -12.48 -2.13
N ASP A 46 0.58 -11.18 -2.45
CA ASP A 46 1.53 -10.48 -3.32
C ASP A 46 2.68 -9.82 -2.53
N TRP A 47 2.57 -9.82 -1.20
CA TRP A 47 3.44 -9.09 -0.29
C TRP A 47 4.32 -10.03 0.53
N GLY A 48 5.55 -9.59 0.81
CA GLY A 48 6.50 -10.29 1.67
C GLY A 48 6.23 -10.08 3.15
N GLU A 49 7.22 -10.47 3.97
CA GLU A 49 7.15 -10.24 5.42
C GLU A 49 7.08 -8.75 5.76
N GLU A 50 6.32 -8.41 6.79
CA GLU A 50 6.19 -7.04 7.29
C GLU A 50 7.36 -6.71 8.22
N GLU A 51 7.98 -5.56 7.99
CA GLU A 51 9.03 -5.00 8.83
C GLU A 51 8.54 -3.71 9.49
N GLU A 52 8.86 -3.53 10.77
CA GLU A 52 8.57 -2.30 11.50
C GLU A 52 9.62 -1.21 11.21
N CYS A 53 9.15 0.02 11.01
CA CYS A 53 10.01 1.18 10.82
C CYS A 53 9.47 2.38 11.62
N LEU A 54 10.33 3.00 12.43
CA LEU A 54 10.02 4.22 13.16
C LEU A 54 10.35 5.44 12.31
N VAL A 55 9.38 6.35 12.18
CA VAL A 55 9.46 7.49 11.25
C VAL A 55 9.14 8.79 11.96
N TYR A 56 9.90 9.83 11.64
CA TYR A 56 9.83 11.16 12.22
C TYR A 56 9.47 12.22 11.16
N PRO A 57 8.98 13.42 11.55
CA PRO A 57 8.67 14.51 10.62
C PRO A 57 9.82 14.93 9.71
N GLY A 58 11.07 14.80 10.19
CA GLY A 58 12.25 15.15 9.39
C GLY A 58 12.66 14.08 8.36
N THR A 59 12.11 12.87 8.44
CA THR A 59 12.56 11.74 7.62
C THR A 59 11.45 11.05 6.84
N TYR A 60 10.17 11.33 7.12
CA TYR A 60 9.04 10.58 6.54
C TYR A 60 9.02 10.57 5.01
N VAL A 61 9.31 11.70 4.35
CA VAL A 61 9.35 11.77 2.88
C VAL A 61 10.30 10.70 2.32
N ARG A 62 11.49 10.59 2.91
CA ARG A 62 12.50 9.61 2.49
C ARG A 62 12.11 8.18 2.89
N GLU A 63 11.69 7.96 4.12
CA GLU A 63 11.38 6.60 4.62
C GLU A 63 10.15 6.00 3.93
N MET A 64 9.17 6.83 3.57
CA MET A 64 7.99 6.42 2.79
C MET A 64 8.26 6.37 1.27
N GLY A 65 9.43 6.83 0.82
CA GLY A 65 9.79 6.86 -0.60
C GLY A 65 8.93 7.80 -1.44
N ILE A 66 8.42 8.88 -0.84
CA ILE A 66 7.63 9.92 -1.51
C ILE A 66 8.57 10.65 -2.49
N PRO A 67 8.20 10.78 -3.78
CA PRO A 67 8.96 11.58 -4.73
C PRO A 67 9.13 13.02 -4.24
N GLU A 68 10.31 13.61 -4.41
CA GLU A 68 10.58 15.00 -3.95
C GLU A 68 9.62 16.02 -4.57
N SER A 69 9.16 15.77 -5.81
CA SER A 69 8.15 16.58 -6.50
C SER A 69 6.78 16.58 -5.82
N GLU A 70 6.47 15.54 -5.02
CA GLU A 70 5.19 15.34 -4.34
C GLU A 70 5.29 15.61 -2.83
N ALA A 71 6.48 15.91 -2.29
CA ALA A 71 6.69 16.07 -0.86
C ALA A 71 5.83 17.18 -0.23
N GLY A 72 5.42 18.18 -1.01
CA GLY A 72 4.51 19.24 -0.56
C GLY A 72 3.04 18.83 -0.48
N GLU A 73 2.65 17.72 -1.10
CA GLU A 73 1.27 17.22 -1.14
C GLU A 73 0.96 16.32 0.07
N TRP A 74 1.98 15.71 0.65
CA TRP A 74 1.85 14.77 1.76
C TRP A 74 2.39 15.38 3.04
N LEU A 75 1.53 16.03 3.83
CA LEU A 75 1.97 16.65 5.08
C LEU A 75 2.01 15.62 6.22
N TRP A 76 2.99 15.75 7.12
CA TRP A 76 3.08 14.94 8.34
C TRP A 76 1.77 14.90 9.14
N ALA A 77 1.09 16.05 9.24
CA ALA A 77 -0.17 16.18 9.98
C ALA A 77 -1.33 15.39 9.36
N ASP A 78 -1.22 15.00 8.08
CA ASP A 78 -2.24 14.24 7.36
C ASP A 78 -2.04 12.72 7.44
N LEU A 79 -0.90 12.27 7.98
CA LEU A 79 -0.62 10.87 8.25
C LEU A 79 -1.44 10.38 9.45
N LYS A 80 -2.27 9.36 9.21
CA LYS A 80 -3.22 8.82 10.18
C LYS A 80 -3.11 7.30 10.24
N GLU A 81 -3.31 6.76 11.44
CA GLU A 81 -3.38 5.32 11.67
C GLU A 81 -4.37 4.63 10.73
N GLY A 82 -3.97 3.47 10.23
CA GLY A 82 -4.70 2.66 9.28
C GLY A 82 -4.65 3.14 7.82
N GLN A 83 -3.93 4.23 7.50
CA GLN A 83 -3.65 4.59 6.11
C GLN A 83 -2.68 3.59 5.49
N VAL A 84 -2.92 3.28 4.22
CA VAL A 84 -2.10 2.34 3.45
C VAL A 84 -1.66 3.02 2.17
N PHE A 85 -0.37 2.88 1.84
CA PHE A 85 0.26 3.47 0.67
C PHE A 85 1.03 2.42 -0.13
N LEU A 86 1.17 2.67 -1.42
CA LEU A 86 2.10 2.02 -2.32
C LEU A 86 3.20 3.01 -2.69
N SER A 87 4.44 2.56 -2.64
CA SER A 87 5.62 3.36 -2.97
C SER A 87 6.58 2.57 -3.83
N GLY A 88 7.02 3.15 -4.95
CA GLY A 88 8.05 2.56 -5.80
C GLY A 88 7.72 2.54 -7.28
N GLN A 89 8.36 1.65 -8.03
CA GLN A 89 8.31 1.55 -9.48
C GLN A 89 7.11 0.72 -9.95
N PHE A 90 5.94 1.35 -9.99
CA PHE A 90 4.71 0.73 -10.47
C PHE A 90 3.86 1.71 -11.27
N GLU A 91 2.97 1.20 -12.11
CA GLU A 91 1.95 1.97 -12.80
C GLU A 91 0.56 1.45 -12.42
N VAL A 92 -0.43 2.35 -12.47
CA VAL A 92 -1.83 2.01 -12.25
C VAL A 92 -2.47 1.70 -13.60
N VAL A 93 -3.05 0.51 -13.73
CA VAL A 93 -3.81 0.14 -14.93
C VAL A 93 -5.30 0.34 -14.63
N GLY A 94 -5.96 1.10 -15.49
CA GLY A 94 -7.38 1.47 -15.33
C GLY A 94 -7.56 2.83 -14.66
N ASP A 95 -8.68 3.00 -13.96
CA ASP A 95 -9.03 4.25 -13.28
C ASP A 95 -8.30 4.37 -11.93
N LEU A 96 -7.80 5.55 -11.57
CA LEU A 96 -7.04 5.75 -10.34
C LEU A 96 -7.89 5.54 -9.07
N GLU A 97 -9.20 5.87 -9.12
CA GLU A 97 -10.11 5.66 -8.00
C GLU A 97 -10.68 4.24 -7.94
N SER A 98 -10.45 3.44 -8.97
CA SER A 98 -10.91 2.06 -9.10
C SER A 98 -9.97 1.27 -10.01
N PRO A 99 -8.72 1.03 -9.58
CA PRO A 99 -7.71 0.43 -10.43
C PRO A 99 -8.09 -1.01 -10.77
N GLU A 100 -7.84 -1.40 -12.01
CA GLU A 100 -8.01 -2.79 -12.42
C GLU A 100 -6.89 -3.66 -11.89
N LYS A 101 -5.65 -3.15 -11.88
CA LYS A 101 -4.46 -3.79 -11.29
C LYS A 101 -3.31 -2.79 -11.19
N PHE A 102 -2.26 -3.19 -10.48
CA PHE A 102 -0.97 -2.50 -10.50
C PHE A 102 0.07 -3.33 -11.24
N VAL A 103 0.98 -2.68 -11.95
CA VAL A 103 2.04 -3.34 -12.72
C VAL A 103 3.38 -2.75 -12.34
N VAL A 104 4.39 -3.58 -12.11
CA VAL A 104 5.76 -3.12 -11.87
C VAL A 104 6.31 -2.50 -13.16
N SER A 105 6.67 -1.23 -13.10
CA SER A 105 7.08 -0.44 -14.27
C SER A 105 8.42 0.26 -13.99
N PRO A 106 9.53 -0.23 -14.59
CA PRO A 106 10.85 0.36 -14.36
C PRO A 106 10.94 1.82 -14.82
N GLY A 107 11.60 2.66 -14.02
CA GLY A 107 11.99 4.01 -14.43
C GLY A 107 11.15 5.15 -13.86
N GLN A 108 9.89 4.91 -13.46
CA GLN A 108 9.06 5.89 -12.78
C GLN A 108 8.72 5.43 -11.37
N ARG A 109 9.08 6.22 -10.36
CA ARG A 109 8.62 5.99 -8.98
C ARG A 109 7.30 6.73 -8.77
N ASN A 110 6.32 6.03 -8.21
CA ASN A 110 5.03 6.56 -7.86
C ASN A 110 4.79 6.34 -6.36
N PHE A 111 3.97 7.23 -5.78
CA PHE A 111 3.50 7.13 -4.40
C PHE A 111 1.99 7.31 -4.39
N LEU A 112 1.26 6.33 -3.86
CA LEU A 112 -0.20 6.31 -3.94
C LEU A 112 -0.81 5.84 -2.63
N ARG A 113 -1.77 6.61 -2.12
CA ARG A 113 -2.61 6.17 -1.00
C ARG A 113 -3.73 5.25 -1.49
N ILE A 114 -3.87 4.07 -0.88
CA ILE A 114 -4.76 2.99 -1.34
C ILE A 114 -5.83 2.54 -0.33
N ASP A 115 -5.84 3.03 0.91
CA ASP A 115 -6.82 2.57 1.93
C ASP A 115 -8.30 2.80 1.54
N GLY A 116 -8.59 3.81 0.71
CA GLY A 116 -9.92 4.04 0.15
C GLY A 116 -10.35 3.02 -0.89
N LEU A 117 -9.39 2.42 -1.60
CA LEU A 117 -9.60 1.42 -2.66
C LEU A 117 -9.92 0.06 -2.04
N VAL A 118 -9.17 -0.32 -1.00
CA VAL A 118 -9.36 -1.56 -0.23
C VAL A 118 -10.76 -1.63 0.38
N ARG A 119 -11.28 -0.51 0.89
CA ARG A 119 -12.64 -0.44 1.44
C ARG A 119 -13.73 -0.64 0.37
N ARG A 120 -13.50 -0.25 -0.89
CA ARG A 120 -14.44 -0.46 -2.00
C ARG A 120 -14.44 -1.93 -2.43
N ASP A 121 -13.29 -2.58 -2.48
CA ASP A 121 -13.21 -4.01 -2.85
C ASP A 121 -13.74 -4.95 -1.77
N ILE A 122 -13.51 -4.65 -0.48
CA ILE A 122 -14.16 -5.38 0.62
C ILE A 122 -15.69 -5.24 0.51
N LYS A 123 -16.20 -4.04 0.21
CA LYS A 123 -17.65 -3.86 -0.03
C LYS A 123 -18.12 -4.70 -1.22
N ARG A 124 -17.42 -4.68 -2.36
CA ARG A 124 -17.77 -5.50 -3.53
C ARG A 124 -17.79 -7.00 -3.22
N LEU A 125 -16.78 -7.51 -2.50
CA LEU A 125 -16.72 -8.91 -2.07
C LEU A 125 -17.86 -9.26 -1.10
N TYR A 126 -18.18 -8.36 -0.16
CA TYR A 126 -19.29 -8.53 0.77
C TYR A 126 -20.65 -8.54 0.05
N PHE A 127 -20.85 -7.64 -0.92
CA PHE A 127 -22.05 -7.61 -1.76
C PHE A 127 -22.18 -8.87 -2.62
N LYS A 128 -21.11 -9.33 -3.26
CA LYS A 128 -21.13 -10.60 -4.02
C LYS A 128 -21.48 -11.79 -3.12
N LEU A 129 -20.88 -11.91 -1.94
CA LEU A 129 -21.19 -12.97 -0.97
C LEU A 129 -22.64 -12.91 -0.48
N LEU A 130 -23.21 -11.71 -0.31
CA LEU A 130 -24.61 -11.53 0.05
C LEU A 130 -25.57 -11.85 -1.11
N GLU A 131 -25.20 -11.56 -2.36
CA GLU A 131 -25.98 -11.91 -3.55
C GLU A 131 -25.99 -13.42 -3.81
N THR A 132 -24.85 -14.10 -3.65
CA THR A 132 -24.79 -15.57 -3.75
C THR A 132 -25.69 -16.24 -2.72
N ARG A 133 -25.71 -15.75 -1.46
CA ARG A 133 -26.62 -16.26 -0.42
C ARG A 133 -28.11 -15.98 -0.68
N ARG A 134 -28.44 -14.99 -1.52
CA ARG A 134 -29.82 -14.72 -1.92
C ARG A 134 -30.31 -15.63 -3.05
N GLN A 135 -29.42 -16.12 -3.90
CA GLN A 135 -29.77 -17.07 -4.96
C GLN A 135 -29.92 -18.51 -4.43
N ASP A 136 -29.16 -18.89 -3.41
CA ASP A 136 -29.29 -20.21 -2.76
C ASP A 136 -30.51 -20.32 -1.83
N GLY A 137 -31.14 -19.20 -1.48
CA GLY A 137 -32.33 -19.16 -0.61
C GLY A 137 -33.68 -19.21 -1.34
N ASN A 138 -33.69 -19.27 -2.68
CA ASN A 138 -34.92 -19.22 -3.50
C ASN A 138 -35.17 -20.49 -4.32
N SER A 139 -34.48 -21.58 -4.00
CA SER A 139 -34.81 -22.92 -4.49
C SER A 139 -35.65 -23.66 -3.46
N HIS A 140 -36.95 -23.34 -3.38
CA HIS A 140 -37.98 -24.26 -2.88
C HIS A 140 -39.36 -23.88 -3.41
#